data_AF-A0A843F6V1-F1
#
_entry.id   AF-A0A843F6V1-F1
#
_cell.length_a   1.000
_cell.length_b   1.000
_cell.length_c   1.000
_cell.angle_alpha   90.00
_cell.angle_beta   90.00
_cell.angle_gamma   90.00
#
_symmetry.space_group_name_H-M   'P 1'
#
loop_
_entity.id
_entity.type
_entity.pdbx_description
1 polymer ?
#
loop_
_entity_poly.entity_id
_entity_poly.type
_entity_poly.pdbx_seq_one_letter_code
_entity_poly.pdbx_strand_id
1 'polypeptide(L)'
;LERWDAWNLKVILRGKSFGLDVEQMKEDLVPAGRLGLAQLETLIGYGSEEEILQAYGKFVELAIPQSVLTAYGEEKNLAVIEDYLDKAYYERLLLNVDPSSRPKRLFQDFIRNEIDITNLETILKLKKEGITGDVILGYYIPGGAQIDKKLATQLANADSVSAMANDLAQLDFYEDIKDALDDSKSLKDIVAALTKYHRKQARTFTHLYPLSVIPVIDFMIHKETEVNNIRIIARGIESGLDKEIIKGLLVV
;
A
#
# COMPACT_ATOMS: atom_id res chain seq x y z
N LEU A 1 13.25 1.78 1.82
CA LEU A 1 13.37 1.12 3.13
C LEU A 1 12.31 1.59 4.12
N GLU A 2 11.97 2.89 4.15
CA GLU A 2 10.93 3.46 5.05
C GLU A 2 9.56 2.75 4.98
N ARG A 3 9.19 2.17 3.83
CA ARG A 3 8.00 1.32 3.69
C ARG A 3 7.96 0.17 4.71
N TRP A 4 9.11 -0.45 5.00
CA TRP A 4 9.19 -1.54 5.97
C TRP A 4 9.07 -1.05 7.41
N ASP A 5 9.54 0.16 7.71
CA ASP A 5 9.34 0.77 9.03
C ASP A 5 7.85 1.03 9.26
N ALA A 6 7.15 1.59 8.26
CA ALA A 6 5.70 1.79 8.32
C ALA A 6 4.96 0.44 8.43
N TRP A 7 5.32 -0.55 7.62
CA TRP A 7 4.78 -1.92 7.71
C TRP A 7 4.90 -2.48 9.13
N ASN A 8 6.10 -2.42 9.70
CA ASN A 8 6.36 -2.95 11.04
C ASN A 8 5.53 -2.24 12.10
N LEU A 9 5.39 -0.92 12.02
CA LEU A 9 4.51 -0.19 12.92
C LEU A 9 3.06 -0.66 12.80
N LYS A 10 2.55 -0.85 11.58
CA LYS A 10 1.18 -1.38 11.36
C LYS A 10 1.02 -2.78 11.96
N VAL A 11 1.99 -3.67 11.76
CA VAL A 11 1.99 -5.02 12.35
C VAL A 11 1.92 -4.94 13.87
N ILE A 12 2.75 -4.10 14.49
CA ILE A 12 2.79 -3.95 15.96
C ILE A 12 1.46 -3.42 16.48
N LEU A 13 0.90 -2.36 15.88
CA LEU A 13 -0.36 -1.76 16.33
C LEU A 13 -1.55 -2.73 16.16
N ARG A 14 -1.63 -3.42 15.01
CA ARG A 14 -2.65 -4.47 14.77
C ARG A 14 -2.51 -5.61 15.77
N GLY A 15 -1.29 -6.09 16.01
CA GLY A 15 -1.02 -7.16 16.95
C GLY A 15 -1.45 -6.80 18.37
N LYS A 16 -1.18 -5.58 18.83
CA LYS A 16 -1.66 -5.08 20.12
C LYS A 16 -3.19 -4.98 20.17
N SER A 17 -3.81 -4.47 19.12
CA SER A 17 -5.28 -4.35 19.02
C SER A 17 -5.98 -5.71 19.06
N PHE A 18 -5.39 -6.74 18.44
CA PHE A 18 -5.91 -8.12 18.46
C PHE A 18 -5.43 -8.95 19.66
N GLY A 19 -4.62 -8.39 20.56
CA GLY A 19 -4.11 -9.09 21.75
C GLY A 19 -3.11 -10.22 21.44
N LEU A 20 -2.38 -10.13 20.32
CA LEU A 20 -1.32 -11.08 19.99
C LEU A 20 -0.16 -10.99 20.98
N ASP A 21 0.50 -12.12 21.20
CA ASP A 21 1.72 -12.13 22.01
C ASP A 21 2.94 -11.57 21.25
N VAL A 22 4.03 -11.35 21.99
CA VAL A 22 5.26 -10.75 21.45
C VAL A 22 5.89 -11.60 20.35
N GLU A 23 5.85 -12.93 20.48
CA GLU A 23 6.50 -13.82 19.52
C GLU A 23 5.68 -13.90 18.22
N GLN A 24 4.36 -13.96 18.33
CA GLN A 24 3.45 -13.88 17.19
C GLN A 24 3.61 -12.57 16.41
N MET A 25 3.75 -11.43 17.11
CA MET A 25 4.01 -10.16 16.44
C MET A 25 5.37 -10.15 15.71
N LYS A 26 6.40 -10.76 16.30
CA LYS A 26 7.75 -10.83 15.69
C LYS A 26 7.78 -11.64 14.41
N GLU A 27 6.96 -12.67 14.27
CA GLU A 27 6.88 -13.51 13.06
C GLU A 27 6.53 -12.71 11.80
N ASP A 28 5.76 -11.63 11.94
CA ASP A 28 5.30 -10.81 10.82
C ASP A 28 6.10 -9.51 10.61
N LEU A 29 7.10 -9.26 11.47
CA LEU A 29 8.03 -8.15 11.29
C LEU A 29 9.01 -8.39 10.13
N VAL A 30 9.35 -7.30 9.45
CA VAL A 30 10.33 -7.26 8.36
C VAL A 30 11.46 -6.30 8.77
N PRO A 31 12.55 -6.77 9.40
CA PRO A 31 13.66 -5.93 9.87
C PRO A 31 14.59 -5.48 8.73
N ALA A 32 14.00 -4.98 7.65
CA ALA A 32 14.69 -4.47 6.46
C ALA A 32 14.54 -2.94 6.31
N GLY A 33 13.87 -2.28 7.26
CA GLY A 33 13.73 -0.82 7.31
C GLY A 33 14.94 -0.11 7.92
N ARG A 34 14.75 1.15 8.30
CA ARG A 34 15.72 1.92 9.12
C ARG A 34 15.78 1.38 10.55
N LEU A 35 14.66 0.85 11.06
CA LEU A 35 14.56 0.30 12.40
C LEU A 35 15.18 -1.10 12.45
N GLY A 36 16.25 -1.23 13.25
CA GLY A 36 16.83 -2.53 13.57
C GLY A 36 15.93 -3.32 14.53
N LEU A 37 16.21 -4.62 14.67
CA LEU A 37 15.45 -5.53 15.55
C LEU A 37 15.29 -4.98 16.98
N ALA A 38 16.36 -4.45 17.58
CA ALA A 38 16.30 -3.91 18.94
C ALA A 38 15.31 -2.73 19.08
N GLN A 39 15.19 -1.89 18.06
CA GLN A 39 14.21 -0.78 18.05
C GLN A 39 12.79 -1.31 17.87
N LEU A 40 12.60 -2.30 17.00
CA LEU A 40 11.30 -2.95 16.82
C LEU A 40 10.83 -3.68 18.08
N GLU A 41 11.74 -4.38 18.78
CA GLU A 41 11.46 -5.01 20.07
C GLU A 41 11.13 -3.97 21.15
N THR A 42 11.82 -2.82 21.14
CA THR A 42 11.48 -1.69 22.01
C THR A 42 10.06 -1.21 21.74
N LEU A 43 9.66 -1.07 20.47
CA LEU A 43 8.30 -0.69 20.10
C LEU A 43 7.26 -1.70 20.60
N ILE A 44 7.51 -3.01 20.44
CA ILE A 44 6.62 -4.06 20.96
C ILE A 44 6.51 -4.02 22.49
N GLY A 45 7.60 -3.65 23.17
CA GLY A 45 7.69 -3.58 24.64
C GLY A 45 6.85 -2.48 25.28
N TYR A 46 6.41 -1.45 24.53
CA TYR A 46 5.58 -0.39 25.09
C TYR A 46 4.18 -0.89 25.46
N GLY A 47 3.66 -0.31 26.55
CA GLY A 47 2.38 -0.69 27.15
C GLY A 47 1.18 -0.02 26.49
N SER A 48 1.40 1.12 25.81
CA SER A 48 0.35 1.89 25.14
C SER A 48 0.70 2.23 23.69
N GLU A 49 -0.32 2.30 22.83
CA GLU A 49 -0.17 2.69 21.43
C GLU A 49 0.36 4.12 21.27
N GLU A 50 0.03 5.01 22.20
CA GLU A 50 0.55 6.39 22.21
C GLU A 50 2.07 6.42 22.39
N GLU A 51 2.61 5.62 23.31
CA GLU A 51 4.07 5.48 23.48
C GLU A 51 4.73 4.89 22.23
N ILE A 52 4.10 3.90 21.60
CA ILE A 52 4.58 3.28 20.35
C ILE A 52 4.68 4.34 19.25
N LEU A 53 3.62 5.12 19.03
CA LEU A 53 3.55 6.16 17.99
C LEU A 53 4.59 7.26 18.24
N GLN A 54 4.74 7.71 19.49
CA GLN A 54 5.75 8.71 19.85
C GLN A 54 7.18 8.20 19.66
N ALA A 55 7.47 6.97 20.09
CA ALA A 55 8.79 6.37 19.93
C ALA A 55 9.13 6.14 18.45
N TYR A 56 8.18 5.61 17.68
CA TYR A 56 8.32 5.44 16.24
C TYR A 56 8.63 6.77 15.55
N GLY A 57 7.82 7.81 15.79
CA GLY A 57 8.02 9.13 15.21
C GLY A 57 9.41 9.71 15.49
N LYS A 58 9.96 9.47 16.69
CA LYS A 58 11.35 9.84 17.03
C LYS A 58 12.38 9.01 16.27
N PHE A 59 12.20 7.69 16.18
CA PHE A 59 13.18 6.81 15.55
C PHE A 59 13.30 7.01 14.04
N VAL A 60 12.20 7.33 13.35
CA VAL A 60 12.17 7.54 11.88
C VAL A 60 12.13 9.02 11.48
N GLU A 61 12.24 9.93 12.45
CA GLU A 61 12.18 11.38 12.25
C GLU A 61 10.90 11.78 11.49
N LEU A 62 9.75 11.25 11.93
CA LEU A 62 8.44 11.51 11.37
C LEU A 62 7.54 12.20 12.41
N ALA A 63 7.10 13.41 12.10
CA ALA A 63 6.20 14.17 12.95
C ALA A 63 4.74 13.78 12.66
N ILE A 64 4.18 12.89 13.47
CA ILE A 64 2.75 12.54 13.41
C ILE A 64 1.93 13.74 13.93
N PRO A 65 1.03 14.34 13.12
CA PRO A 65 0.26 15.50 13.53
C PRO A 65 -0.61 15.21 14.76
N GLN A 66 -0.75 16.20 15.64
CA GLN A 66 -1.61 16.06 16.82
C GLN A 66 -3.06 15.75 16.43
N SER A 67 -3.56 16.29 15.31
CA SER A 67 -4.90 15.98 14.79
C SER A 67 -5.08 14.49 14.47
N VAL A 68 -4.07 13.83 13.92
CA VAL A 68 -4.07 12.39 13.61
C VAL A 68 -4.08 11.57 14.91
N LEU A 69 -3.26 11.96 15.89
CA LEU A 69 -3.24 11.30 17.21
C LEU A 69 -4.56 11.47 17.96
N THR A 70 -5.16 12.66 17.92
CA THR A 70 -6.46 12.92 18.55
C THR A 70 -7.57 12.11 17.89
N ALA A 71 -7.67 12.12 16.56
CA ALA A 71 -8.66 11.31 15.84
C ALA A 71 -8.51 9.81 16.13
N TYR A 72 -7.26 9.32 16.18
CA TYR A 72 -6.98 7.96 16.61
C TYR A 72 -7.42 7.66 18.05
N GLY A 73 -7.15 8.58 18.98
CA GLY A 73 -7.54 8.44 20.40
C GLY A 73 -9.05 8.39 20.62
N GLU A 74 -9.81 9.18 19.86
CA GLU A 74 -11.27 9.27 19.94
C GLU A 74 -11.97 8.07 19.30
N GLU A 75 -11.55 7.67 18.10
CA GLU A 75 -12.22 6.61 17.33
C GLU A 75 -11.65 5.21 17.61
N LYS A 76 -10.43 5.13 18.16
CA LYS A 76 -9.64 3.88 18.27
C LYS A 76 -9.54 3.12 16.94
N ASN A 77 -9.55 3.87 15.84
CA ASN A 77 -9.56 3.34 14.49
C ASN A 77 -8.14 3.41 13.89
N LEU A 78 -7.49 2.24 13.77
CA LEU A 78 -6.15 2.13 13.19
C LEU A 78 -6.05 2.70 11.77
N ALA A 79 -7.15 2.71 11.00
CA ALA A 79 -7.16 3.22 9.63
C ALA A 79 -6.64 4.66 9.53
N VAL A 80 -6.90 5.51 10.54
CA VAL A 80 -6.44 6.90 10.58
C VAL A 80 -4.92 7.00 10.63
N ILE A 81 -4.27 6.16 11.44
CA ILE A 81 -2.81 6.08 11.53
C ILE A 81 -2.22 5.47 10.26
N GLU A 82 -2.81 4.37 9.80
CA GLU A 82 -2.31 3.65 8.62
C GLU A 82 -2.33 4.51 7.36
N ASP A 83 -3.42 5.25 7.15
CA ASP A 83 -3.57 6.20 6.05
C ASP A 83 -2.54 7.34 6.13
N TYR A 84 -2.37 7.92 7.32
CA TYR A 84 -1.35 8.94 7.54
C TYR A 84 0.06 8.43 7.19
N LEU A 85 0.41 7.21 7.63
CA LEU A 85 1.71 6.61 7.34
C LEU A 85 1.94 6.41 5.84
N ASP A 86 0.91 5.96 5.11
CA ASP A 86 1.01 5.74 3.66
C ASP A 86 1.19 7.06 2.90
N LYS A 87 0.43 8.10 3.26
CA LYS A 87 0.57 9.44 2.68
C LYS A 87 1.94 10.05 2.96
N ALA A 88 2.38 10.00 4.22
CA ALA A 88 3.67 10.53 4.62
C ALA A 88 4.83 9.80 3.92
N TYR A 89 4.70 8.49 3.70
CA TYR A 89 5.67 7.69 2.95
C TYR A 89 5.80 8.19 1.50
N TYR A 90 4.69 8.27 0.75
CA TYR A 90 4.74 8.71 -0.65
C TYR A 90 5.14 10.18 -0.81
N GLU A 91 4.69 11.05 0.09
CA GLU A 91 5.10 12.46 0.11
C GLU A 91 6.63 12.59 0.29
N ARG A 92 7.19 11.93 1.33
CA ARG A 92 8.65 11.92 1.55
C ARG A 92 9.38 11.30 0.37
N LEU A 93 8.88 10.20 -0.18
CA LEU A 93 9.51 9.53 -1.31
C LEU A 93 9.61 10.45 -2.53
N LEU A 94 8.52 11.13 -2.89
CA LEU A 94 8.51 12.07 -4.01
C LEU A 94 9.42 13.28 -3.77
N LEU A 95 9.44 13.83 -2.56
CA LEU A 95 10.32 14.96 -2.21
C LEU A 95 11.82 14.60 -2.30
N ASN A 96 12.17 13.35 -2.05
CA ASN A 96 13.56 12.87 -2.10
C ASN A 96 14.02 12.44 -3.51
N VAL A 97 13.14 12.42 -4.50
CA VAL A 97 13.49 12.12 -5.89
C VAL A 97 13.67 13.41 -6.67
N ASP A 98 14.92 13.75 -6.99
CA ASP A 98 15.27 14.88 -7.88
C ASP A 98 15.15 14.46 -9.36
N PRO A 99 14.19 14.98 -10.15
CA PRO A 99 13.98 14.60 -11.55
C PRO A 99 14.94 15.26 -12.56
N SER A 100 16.16 15.61 -12.15
CA SER A 100 17.15 16.28 -13.01
C SER A 100 17.60 15.45 -14.22
N SER A 101 17.70 14.12 -14.09
CA SER A 101 18.13 13.23 -15.17
C SER A 101 16.98 12.34 -15.70
N ARG A 102 17.13 11.83 -16.93
CA ARG A 102 16.13 10.93 -17.52
C ARG A 102 15.86 9.69 -16.63
N PRO A 103 16.87 8.93 -16.14
CA PRO A 103 16.64 7.81 -15.23
C PRO A 103 15.90 8.20 -13.95
N LYS A 104 16.18 9.37 -13.38
CA LYS A 104 15.49 9.84 -12.17
C LYS A 104 14.05 10.25 -12.44
N ARG A 105 13.75 10.88 -13.59
CA ARG A 105 12.36 11.16 -14.03
C ARG A 105 11.56 9.88 -14.17
N LEU A 106 12.14 8.87 -14.81
CA LEU A 106 11.49 7.57 -14.98
C LEU A 106 11.21 6.89 -13.64
N PHE A 107 12.13 7.01 -12.68
CA PHE A 107 11.89 6.52 -11.33
C PHE A 107 10.79 7.30 -10.61
N GLN A 108 10.75 8.63 -10.78
CA GLN A 108 9.65 9.45 -10.27
C GLN A 108 8.32 9.02 -10.89
N ASP A 109 8.25 8.85 -12.21
CA ASP A 109 7.04 8.41 -12.92
C ASP A 109 6.60 7.02 -12.45
N PHE A 110 7.52 6.11 -12.16
CA PHE A 110 7.22 4.81 -11.54
C PHE A 110 6.50 4.99 -10.19
N ILE A 111 7.02 5.85 -9.30
CA ILE A 111 6.39 6.14 -7.99
C ILE A 111 5.01 6.79 -8.18
N ARG A 112 4.90 7.75 -9.10
CA ARG A 112 3.62 8.43 -9.36
C ARG A 112 2.55 7.47 -9.90
N ASN A 113 2.94 6.51 -10.72
CA ASN A 113 2.04 5.44 -11.17
C ASN A 113 1.68 4.46 -10.04
N GLU A 114 2.61 4.16 -9.12
CA GLU A 114 2.31 3.39 -7.91
C GLU A 114 1.25 4.08 -7.06
N ILE A 115 1.32 5.41 -6.91
CA ILE A 115 0.30 6.22 -6.23
C ILE A 115 -1.06 6.12 -6.93
N ASP A 116 -1.10 6.21 -8.27
CA ASP A 116 -2.36 6.05 -9.02
C ASP A 116 -3.00 4.69 -8.79
N ILE A 117 -2.19 3.61 -8.83
CA ILE A 117 -2.65 2.24 -8.58
C ILE A 117 -3.20 2.12 -7.17
N THR A 118 -2.48 2.61 -6.16
CA THR A 118 -2.92 2.57 -4.76
C THR A 118 -4.21 3.36 -4.53
N ASN A 119 -4.34 4.55 -5.13
CA ASN A 119 -5.56 5.34 -5.07
C ASN A 119 -6.74 4.61 -5.70
N LEU A 120 -6.56 4.08 -6.91
CA LEU A 120 -7.61 3.36 -7.61
C LEU A 120 -8.04 2.10 -6.86
N GLU A 121 -7.07 1.33 -6.35
CA GLU A 121 -7.34 0.16 -5.53
C GLU A 121 -8.15 0.52 -4.29
N THR A 122 -7.78 1.62 -3.61
CA THR A 122 -8.48 2.12 -2.42
C THR A 122 -9.91 2.55 -2.73
N ILE A 123 -10.11 3.31 -3.80
CA ILE A 123 -11.44 3.73 -4.26
C ILE A 123 -12.31 2.51 -4.57
N LEU A 124 -11.77 1.53 -5.29
CA LEU A 124 -12.50 0.31 -5.67
C LEU A 124 -12.84 -0.57 -4.45
N LYS A 125 -11.90 -0.73 -3.51
CA LYS A 125 -12.12 -1.45 -2.25
C LYS A 125 -13.27 -0.84 -1.46
N LEU A 126 -13.18 0.46 -1.16
CA LEU A 126 -14.17 1.15 -0.34
C LEU A 126 -15.55 1.17 -1.01
N LYS A 127 -15.59 1.31 -2.34
CA LYS A 127 -16.86 1.27 -3.07
C LYS A 127 -17.53 -0.10 -3.05
N LYS A 128 -16.76 -1.20 -3.16
CA LYS A 128 -17.31 -2.55 -3.01
C LYS A 128 -17.89 -2.80 -1.62
N GLU A 129 -17.38 -2.11 -0.60
CA GLU A 129 -17.92 -2.10 0.77
C GLU A 129 -19.08 -1.08 0.96
N GLY A 130 -19.54 -0.42 -0.11
CA GLY A 130 -20.65 0.54 -0.06
C GLY A 130 -20.30 1.92 0.49
N ILE A 131 -19.01 2.21 0.69
CA ILE A 131 -18.52 3.53 1.10
C ILE A 131 -18.38 4.40 -0.16
N THR A 132 -18.78 5.67 -0.11
CA THR A 132 -18.75 6.58 -1.28
C THR A 132 -18.36 8.01 -0.88
N GLY A 133 -18.01 8.83 -1.88
CA GLY A 133 -17.86 10.28 -1.72
C GLY A 133 -16.67 10.70 -0.84
N ASP A 134 -16.89 11.70 0.02
CA ASP A 134 -15.82 12.38 0.78
C ASP A 134 -15.05 11.44 1.72
N VAL A 135 -15.67 10.36 2.21
CA VAL A 135 -14.99 9.37 3.04
C VAL A 135 -13.89 8.67 2.25
N ILE A 136 -14.14 8.29 0.99
CA ILE A 136 -13.12 7.71 0.12
C ILE A 136 -11.99 8.73 -0.12
N LEU A 137 -12.35 9.98 -0.40
CA LEU A 137 -11.36 11.04 -0.64
C LEU A 137 -10.50 11.34 0.59
N GLY A 138 -10.99 11.00 1.77
CA GLY A 138 -10.22 10.96 3.00
C GLY A 138 -8.95 10.12 2.88
N TYR A 139 -8.93 9.08 2.04
CA TYR A 139 -7.79 8.17 1.82
C TYR A 139 -6.96 8.50 0.57
N TYR A 140 -7.28 9.58 -0.15
CA TYR A 140 -6.57 9.94 -1.38
C TYR A 140 -5.12 10.35 -1.08
N ILE A 141 -4.18 9.71 -1.79
CA ILE A 141 -2.74 10.00 -1.75
C ILE A 141 -2.39 10.97 -2.90
N PRO A 142 -1.94 12.20 -2.61
CA PRO A 142 -1.54 13.15 -3.65
C PRO A 142 -0.25 12.73 -4.37
N GLY A 143 -0.05 13.26 -5.59
CA GLY A 143 1.19 13.08 -6.35
C GLY A 143 1.13 12.01 -7.44
N GLY A 144 -0.06 11.48 -7.74
CA GLY A 144 -0.30 10.56 -8.86
C GLY A 144 0.16 11.07 -10.23
N ALA A 145 0.33 10.17 -11.20
CA ALA A 145 0.69 10.53 -12.57
C ALA A 145 -0.54 10.97 -13.36
N GLN A 146 -1.64 10.23 -13.23
CA GLN A 146 -2.84 10.36 -14.05
C GLN A 146 -4.13 10.55 -13.21
N ILE A 147 -4.15 10.08 -11.95
CA ILE A 147 -5.28 10.30 -11.04
C ILE A 147 -4.99 11.52 -10.17
N ASP A 148 -5.50 12.67 -10.62
CA ASP A 148 -5.54 13.87 -9.79
C ASP A 148 -6.74 13.84 -8.81
N LYS A 149 -6.81 14.84 -7.93
CA LYS A 149 -7.89 14.94 -6.94
C LYS A 149 -9.28 15.05 -7.60
N LYS A 150 -9.36 15.68 -8.77
CA LYS A 150 -10.63 15.86 -9.50
C LYS A 150 -11.12 14.51 -10.01
N LEU A 151 -10.26 13.75 -10.69
CA LEU A 151 -10.59 12.42 -11.18
C LEU A 151 -10.87 11.47 -10.00
N ALA A 152 -10.06 11.49 -8.94
CA ALA A 152 -10.33 10.71 -7.73
C ALA A 152 -11.72 11.02 -7.15
N THR A 153 -12.13 12.30 -7.14
CA THR A 153 -13.47 12.73 -6.70
C THR A 153 -14.56 12.20 -7.61
N GLN A 154 -14.35 12.22 -8.93
CA GLN A 154 -15.31 11.64 -9.89
C GLN A 154 -15.46 10.14 -9.67
N LEU A 155 -14.34 9.41 -9.58
CA LEU A 155 -14.32 7.97 -9.32
C LEU A 155 -14.97 7.62 -7.97
N ALA A 156 -14.67 8.35 -6.90
CA ALA A 156 -15.28 8.15 -5.58
C ALA A 156 -16.81 8.33 -5.59
N ASN A 157 -17.33 9.22 -6.45
CA ASN A 157 -18.76 9.52 -6.55
C ASN A 157 -19.51 8.72 -7.63
N ALA A 158 -18.83 7.94 -8.46
CA ALA A 158 -19.49 7.11 -9.47
C ALA A 158 -20.50 6.12 -8.84
N ASP A 159 -21.60 5.81 -9.53
CA ASP A 159 -22.66 4.96 -8.95
C ASP A 159 -22.26 3.48 -8.85
N SER A 160 -21.35 3.01 -9.71
CA SER A 160 -20.89 1.61 -9.71
C SER A 160 -19.46 1.45 -10.22
N VAL A 161 -18.89 0.23 -10.15
CA VAL A 161 -17.58 -0.06 -10.73
C VAL A 161 -17.62 0.04 -12.24
N SER A 162 -18.68 -0.46 -12.86
CA SER A 162 -18.87 -0.33 -14.31
C SER A 162 -19.02 1.13 -14.75
N ALA A 163 -19.62 2.00 -13.93
CA ALA A 163 -19.70 3.43 -14.23
C ALA A 163 -18.32 4.10 -14.26
N MET A 164 -17.39 3.68 -13.38
CA MET A 164 -16.01 4.18 -13.38
C MET A 164 -15.21 3.81 -14.63
N ALA A 165 -15.58 2.74 -15.35
CA ALA A 165 -14.84 2.29 -16.52
C ALA A 165 -14.72 3.37 -17.60
N ASN A 166 -15.73 4.24 -17.76
CA ASN A 166 -15.70 5.33 -18.73
C ASN A 166 -14.69 6.42 -18.32
N ASP A 167 -14.67 6.80 -17.04
CA ASP A 167 -13.73 7.79 -16.51
C ASP A 167 -12.28 7.28 -16.55
N LEU A 168 -12.11 5.97 -16.38
CA LEU A 168 -10.81 5.30 -16.43
C LEU A 168 -10.33 5.05 -17.86
N ALA A 169 -11.18 5.12 -18.89
CA ALA A 169 -10.86 4.74 -20.27
C ALA A 169 -9.70 5.52 -20.90
N GLN A 170 -9.39 6.72 -20.37
CA GLN A 170 -8.30 7.56 -20.85
C GLN A 170 -6.96 7.30 -20.13
N LEU A 171 -6.94 6.43 -19.11
CA LEU A 171 -5.74 6.14 -18.34
C LEU A 171 -4.92 5.05 -19.01
N ASP A 172 -3.59 5.18 -18.96
CA ASP A 172 -2.65 4.27 -19.64
C ASP A 172 -2.82 2.80 -19.20
N PHE A 173 -3.30 2.57 -17.98
CA PHE A 173 -3.48 1.22 -17.43
C PHE A 173 -4.86 0.61 -17.67
N TYR A 174 -5.78 1.35 -18.28
CA TYR A 174 -7.16 0.92 -18.49
C TYR A 174 -7.24 -0.41 -19.24
N GLU A 175 -6.51 -0.54 -20.33
CA GLU A 175 -6.52 -1.74 -21.17
C GLU A 175 -6.09 -3.01 -20.41
N ASP A 176 -5.23 -2.86 -19.40
CA ASP A 176 -4.76 -3.97 -18.57
C ASP A 176 -5.77 -4.33 -17.45
N ILE A 177 -6.70 -3.43 -17.08
CA ILE A 177 -7.64 -3.63 -15.97
C ILE A 177 -9.12 -3.68 -16.36
N LYS A 178 -9.49 -3.30 -17.59
CA LYS A 178 -10.89 -3.14 -18.03
C LYS A 178 -11.76 -4.37 -17.79
N ASP A 179 -11.21 -5.57 -17.95
CA ASP A 179 -11.94 -6.83 -17.75
C ASP A 179 -12.29 -7.09 -16.28
N ALA A 180 -11.60 -6.40 -15.35
CA ALA A 180 -11.87 -6.43 -13.92
C ALA A 180 -12.81 -5.31 -13.46
N LEU A 181 -13.05 -4.28 -14.28
CA LEU A 181 -13.94 -3.15 -13.99
C LEU A 181 -15.41 -3.49 -14.25
N ASP A 182 -15.88 -4.57 -13.65
CA ASP A 182 -17.24 -5.08 -13.78
C ASP A 182 -17.84 -5.33 -12.39
N ASP A 183 -19.11 -4.95 -12.21
CA ASP A 183 -19.80 -5.06 -10.92
C ASP A 183 -19.92 -6.51 -10.43
N SER A 184 -19.91 -7.50 -11.33
CA SER A 184 -19.91 -8.94 -11.01
C SER A 184 -18.56 -9.48 -10.54
N LYS A 185 -17.45 -8.75 -10.77
CA LYS A 185 -16.11 -9.19 -10.39
C LYS A 185 -15.88 -9.03 -8.91
N SER A 186 -15.12 -9.96 -8.34
CA SER A 186 -14.72 -9.87 -6.95
C SER A 186 -13.63 -8.81 -6.76
N LEU A 187 -13.51 -8.28 -5.54
CA LEU A 187 -12.41 -7.36 -5.21
C LEU A 187 -11.04 -7.99 -5.51
N LYS A 188 -10.92 -9.31 -5.30
CA LYS A 188 -9.72 -10.09 -5.60
C LYS A 188 -9.33 -10.01 -7.08
N ASP A 189 -10.28 -10.08 -8.00
CA ASP A 189 -10.02 -10.00 -9.44
C ASP A 189 -9.47 -8.63 -9.83
N ILE A 190 -10.02 -7.57 -9.22
CA ILE A 190 -9.57 -6.18 -9.42
C ILE A 190 -8.14 -5.99 -8.92
N VAL A 191 -7.86 -6.41 -7.68
CA VAL A 191 -6.53 -6.31 -7.07
C VAL A 191 -5.51 -7.11 -7.88
N ALA A 192 -5.88 -8.30 -8.37
CA ALA A 192 -5.02 -9.12 -9.22
C ALA A 192 -4.69 -8.41 -10.55
N ALA A 193 -5.68 -7.78 -11.20
CA ALA A 193 -5.48 -7.03 -12.43
C ALA A 193 -4.54 -5.81 -12.23
N LEU A 194 -4.76 -5.02 -11.18
CA LEU A 194 -3.90 -3.89 -10.82
C LEU A 194 -2.47 -4.33 -10.49
N THR A 195 -2.32 -5.41 -9.72
CA THR A 195 -1.00 -5.96 -9.38
C THR A 195 -0.25 -6.45 -10.62
N LYS A 196 -0.96 -7.10 -11.56
CA LYS A 196 -0.40 -7.54 -12.84
C LYS A 196 0.08 -6.36 -13.68
N TYR A 197 -0.71 -5.29 -13.75
CA TYR A 197 -0.31 -4.06 -14.43
C TYR A 197 0.96 -3.45 -13.79
N HIS A 198 0.99 -3.29 -12.46
CA HIS A 198 2.13 -2.73 -11.74
C HIS A 198 3.44 -3.49 -12.05
N ARG A 199 3.37 -4.84 -12.09
CA ARG A 199 4.53 -5.68 -12.43
C ARG A 199 4.96 -5.54 -13.88
N LYS A 200 4.01 -5.53 -14.81
CA LYS A 200 4.29 -5.33 -16.24
C LYS A 200 5.04 -4.00 -16.45
N GLN A 201 4.62 -2.96 -15.71
CA GLN A 201 5.31 -1.68 -15.70
C GLN A 201 6.74 -1.82 -15.15
N ALA A 202 6.92 -2.37 -13.94
CA ALA A 202 8.24 -2.58 -13.33
C ALA A 202 9.22 -3.32 -14.28
N ARG A 203 8.79 -4.43 -14.88
CA ARG A 203 9.59 -5.22 -15.85
C ARG A 203 9.98 -4.42 -17.09
N THR A 204 9.02 -3.66 -17.64
CA THR A 204 9.26 -2.83 -18.82
C THR A 204 10.32 -1.77 -18.53
N PHE A 205 10.22 -1.14 -17.36
CA PHE A 205 11.19 -0.12 -16.93
C PHE A 205 12.59 -0.72 -16.70
N THR A 206 12.71 -1.93 -16.11
CA THR A 206 13.99 -2.62 -15.95
C THR A 206 14.71 -2.86 -17.28
N HIS A 207 13.98 -3.37 -18.28
CA HIS A 207 14.58 -3.67 -19.58
C HIS A 207 15.02 -2.43 -20.35
N LEU A 208 14.28 -1.33 -20.22
CA LEU A 208 14.61 -0.07 -20.90
C LEU A 208 15.80 0.65 -20.26
N TYR A 209 16.05 0.44 -18.96
CA TYR A 209 17.06 1.19 -18.19
C TYR A 209 17.92 0.29 -17.29
N PRO A 210 18.71 -0.64 -17.87
CA PRO A 210 19.46 -1.65 -17.12
C PRO A 210 20.61 -1.08 -16.26
N LEU A 211 21.09 0.13 -16.55
CA LEU A 211 22.15 0.81 -15.79
C LEU A 211 21.60 1.86 -14.80
N SER A 212 20.35 1.70 -14.37
CA SER A 212 19.70 2.59 -13.39
C SER A 212 19.46 1.86 -12.06
N VAL A 213 18.80 2.52 -11.10
CA VAL A 213 18.36 1.88 -9.85
C VAL A 213 17.18 0.91 -10.06
N ILE A 214 16.49 1.02 -11.19
CA ILE A 214 15.25 0.28 -11.48
C ILE A 214 15.41 -1.25 -11.40
N PRO A 215 16.48 -1.89 -11.93
CA PRO A 215 16.64 -3.34 -11.79
C PRO A 215 16.73 -3.81 -10.35
N VAL A 216 17.29 -2.99 -9.45
CA VAL A 216 17.33 -3.30 -8.01
C VAL A 216 15.92 -3.27 -7.41
N ILE A 217 15.12 -2.27 -7.80
CA ILE A 217 13.72 -2.13 -7.36
C ILE A 217 12.87 -3.30 -7.87
N ASP A 218 13.02 -3.65 -9.15
CA ASP A 218 12.32 -4.77 -9.75
C ASP A 218 12.67 -6.10 -9.08
N PHE A 219 13.95 -6.32 -8.76
CA PHE A 219 14.36 -7.45 -7.93
C PHE A 219 13.66 -7.43 -6.56
N MET A 220 13.61 -6.27 -5.89
CA MET A 220 12.93 -6.14 -4.59
C MET A 220 11.42 -6.47 -4.68
N ILE A 221 10.73 -5.99 -5.73
CA ILE A 221 9.30 -6.27 -5.96
C ILE A 221 9.06 -7.76 -6.21
N HIS A 222 9.91 -8.40 -7.02
CA HIS A 222 9.83 -9.85 -7.26
C HIS A 222 10.11 -10.64 -5.98
N LYS A 223 11.09 -10.21 -5.18
CA LYS A 223 11.42 -10.88 -3.91
C LYS A 223 10.31 -10.74 -2.88
N GLU A 224 9.71 -9.55 -2.79
CA GLU A 224 8.55 -9.29 -1.93
C GLU A 224 7.35 -10.14 -2.35
N THR A 225 7.08 -10.23 -3.65
CA THR A 225 6.06 -11.12 -4.22
C THR A 225 6.28 -12.58 -3.82
N GLU A 226 7.50 -13.08 -3.97
CA GLU A 226 7.85 -14.46 -3.65
C GLU A 226 7.58 -14.74 -2.16
N VAL A 227 8.06 -13.86 -1.28
CA VAL A 227 7.85 -13.98 0.17
C VAL A 227 6.36 -13.89 0.52
N ASN A 228 5.61 -12.97 -0.09
CA ASN A 228 4.17 -12.84 0.13
C ASN A 228 3.42 -14.09 -0.32
N ASN A 229 3.76 -14.67 -1.48
CA ASN A 229 3.17 -15.93 -1.94
C ASN A 229 3.45 -17.07 -0.94
N ILE A 230 4.67 -17.18 -0.41
CA ILE A 230 5.02 -18.19 0.61
C ILE A 230 4.18 -17.97 1.87
N ARG A 231 4.04 -16.72 2.34
CA ARG A 231 3.23 -16.38 3.51
C ARG A 231 1.75 -16.71 3.30
N ILE A 232 1.19 -16.38 2.13
CA ILE A 232 -0.19 -16.73 1.76
C ILE A 232 -0.40 -18.24 1.80
N ILE A 233 0.56 -19.03 1.30
CA ILE A 233 0.50 -20.50 1.36
C ILE A 233 0.53 -20.98 2.81
N ALA A 234 1.50 -20.51 3.60
CA ALA A 234 1.68 -20.95 4.99
C ALA A 234 0.45 -20.62 5.86
N ARG A 235 0.01 -19.35 5.86
CA ARG A 235 -1.16 -18.88 6.63
C ARG A 235 -2.46 -19.50 6.10
N GLY A 236 -2.57 -19.69 4.79
CA GLY A 236 -3.73 -20.34 4.17
C GLY A 236 -3.89 -21.79 4.62
N ILE A 237 -2.78 -22.55 4.65
CA ILE A 237 -2.77 -23.92 5.17
C ILE A 237 -3.09 -23.94 6.67
N GLU A 238 -2.45 -23.07 7.45
CA GLU A 238 -2.69 -22.94 8.90
C GLU A 238 -4.16 -22.63 9.22
N SER A 239 -4.77 -21.74 8.45
CA SER A 239 -6.18 -21.35 8.60
C SER A 239 -7.18 -22.35 8.01
N GLY A 240 -6.69 -23.46 7.42
CA GLY A 240 -7.55 -24.48 6.81
C GLY A 240 -8.27 -24.04 5.53
N LEU A 241 -7.72 -23.06 4.79
CA LEU A 241 -8.28 -22.62 3.51
C LEU A 241 -8.11 -23.70 2.43
N ASP A 242 -9.12 -23.82 1.56
CA ASP A 242 -9.05 -24.72 0.42
C ASP A 242 -7.92 -24.35 -0.55
N LYS A 243 -7.29 -25.39 -1.13
CA LYS A 243 -6.16 -25.23 -2.06
C LYS A 243 -6.47 -24.31 -3.24
N GLU A 244 -7.69 -24.35 -3.77
CA GLU A 244 -8.09 -23.48 -4.90
C GLU A 244 -8.25 -22.02 -4.49
N ILE A 245 -8.68 -21.75 -3.24
CA ILE A 245 -8.72 -20.39 -2.69
C ILE A 245 -7.30 -19.86 -2.56
N ILE A 246 -6.40 -20.63 -1.95
CA ILE A 246 -4.98 -20.28 -1.76
C ILE A 246 -4.34 -19.98 -3.12
N LYS A 247 -4.49 -20.89 -4.10
CA LYS A 247 -3.94 -20.68 -5.46
C LYS A 247 -4.40 -19.39 -6.09
N GLY A 248 -5.68 -19.05 -5.96
CA GLY A 248 -6.19 -17.81 -6.54
C GLY A 248 -5.65 -16.55 -5.84
N LEU A 249 -5.20 -16.64 -4.59
CA LEU A 249 -4.59 -15.51 -3.86
C LEU A 249 -3.11 -15.31 -4.23
N LEU A 250 -2.47 -16.32 -4.84
CA LEU A 250 -1.08 -16.21 -5.27
C LEU A 250 -1.00 -15.29 -6.47
N VAL A 251 0.08 -14.50 -6.50
CA VAL A 251 0.34 -13.61 -7.60
C VAL A 251 1.54 -14.12 -8.38
N VAL A 252 1.29 -14.68 -9.57
CA VAL A 252 2.27 -15.38 -10.43
C VAL A 252 2.78 -14.47 -11.55
#